data_AF-A0A8U0NE71-F1
#
_entry.id   AF-A0A8U0NE71-F1
#
_cell.length_a   1.000
_cell.length_b   1.000
_cell.length_c   1.000
_cell.angle_alpha   90.00
_cell.angle_beta   90.00
_cell.angle_gamma   90.00
#
_symmetry.space_group_name_H-M   'P 1'
#
loop_
_entity.id
_entity.type
_entity.pdbx_description
1 polymer ?
#
loop_
_entity_poly.entity_id
_entity_poly.type
_entity_poly.pdbx_seq_one_letter_code
_entity_poly.pdbx_strand_id
1 'polypeptide(L)'
;MLSVVGRARGEARMGSKAKKRVVLPTRPAPPTVEQILEDVQGAPSDDPVFTALAPEDAAGLPGRAEDSEAQQEQLYQQSQAYVAMNQRLQQAGDGLKRACEQLRRAGEELEREVGQVKQVALPGAAAASLG
;
A
#
# COMPACT_ATOMS: atom_id res chain seq x y z
N MET A 1 -29.72 11.82 -100.56
CA MET A 1 -28.54 10.94 -100.48
C MET A 1 -28.15 10.86 -99.02
N LEU A 2 -28.56 9.78 -98.34
CA LEU A 2 -27.78 8.57 -98.06
C LEU A 2 -26.57 8.81 -97.12
N SER A 3 -26.69 8.16 -95.96
CA SER A 3 -25.76 7.79 -94.89
C SER A 3 -24.25 7.77 -95.19
N VAL A 4 -23.43 7.94 -94.14
CA VAL A 4 -22.53 6.90 -93.54
C VAL A 4 -21.63 7.55 -92.46
N VAL A 5 -21.86 7.24 -91.17
CA VAL A 5 -21.08 6.37 -90.26
C VAL A 5 -19.91 7.07 -89.54
N GLY A 6 -19.92 6.90 -88.20
CA GLY A 6 -18.75 7.12 -87.35
C GLY A 6 -19.04 6.78 -85.89
N ARG A 7 -19.16 5.49 -85.57
CA ARG A 7 -19.37 4.94 -84.22
C ARG A 7 -18.04 4.88 -83.45
N ALA A 8 -17.99 5.37 -82.22
CA ALA A 8 -17.03 4.94 -81.20
C ALA A 8 -17.67 5.15 -79.82
N ARG A 9 -18.13 4.05 -79.21
CA ARG A 9 -17.46 3.32 -78.11
C ARG A 9 -17.67 4.00 -76.77
N GLY A 10 -18.49 3.34 -75.95
CA GLY A 10 -18.72 3.73 -74.57
C GLY A 10 -17.47 3.56 -73.73
N GLU A 11 -17.36 4.41 -72.73
CA GLU A 11 -16.47 4.21 -71.60
C GLU A 11 -17.28 4.39 -70.33
N ALA A 12 -17.44 3.28 -69.61
CA ALA A 12 -17.94 3.29 -68.25
C ALA A 12 -17.02 4.19 -67.43
N ARG A 13 -17.50 5.36 -67.04
CA ARG A 13 -16.74 6.27 -66.18
C ARG A 13 -16.77 5.71 -64.76
N MET A 14 -15.80 4.87 -64.45
CA MET A 14 -15.50 4.35 -63.12
C MET A 14 -15.47 5.50 -62.12
N GLY A 15 -16.45 5.54 -61.22
CA GLY A 15 -16.55 6.56 -60.18
C GLY A 15 -15.32 6.50 -59.28
N SER A 16 -14.39 7.43 -59.47
CA SER A 16 -13.24 7.61 -58.59
C SER A 16 -13.74 8.14 -57.25
N LYS A 17 -14.01 7.24 -56.30
CA LYS A 17 -14.29 7.58 -54.91
C LYS A 17 -13.04 8.26 -54.36
N ALA A 18 -13.04 9.59 -54.38
CA ALA A 18 -11.98 10.39 -53.77
C ALA A 18 -11.90 10.03 -52.29
N LYS A 19 -10.75 9.48 -51.87
CA LYS A 19 -10.42 9.30 -50.45
C LYS A 19 -10.39 10.70 -49.84
N LYS A 20 -11.45 11.10 -49.14
CA LYS A 20 -11.42 12.29 -48.29
C LYS A 20 -10.34 12.02 -47.26
N ARG A 21 -9.13 12.54 -47.51
CA ARG A 21 -8.05 12.54 -46.53
C ARG A 21 -8.64 13.26 -45.32
N VAL A 22 -8.80 12.53 -44.22
CA VAL A 22 -9.09 13.14 -42.93
C VAL A 22 -7.86 13.98 -42.63
N VAL A 23 -7.92 15.26 -42.99
CA VAL A 23 -6.88 16.22 -42.65
C VAL A 23 -7.09 16.50 -41.17
N LEU A 24 -6.19 15.96 -40.36
CA LEU A 24 -6.19 16.27 -38.94
C LEU A 24 -6.03 17.79 -38.78
N PRO A 25 -6.71 18.41 -37.81
CA PRO A 25 -6.45 19.79 -37.45
C PRO A 25 -4.95 20.00 -37.29
N THR A 26 -4.44 21.08 -37.87
CA THR A 26 -3.05 21.47 -37.67
C THR A 26 -2.81 21.76 -36.19
N ARG A 27 -1.71 21.23 -35.64
CA ARG A 27 -1.28 21.57 -34.29
C ARG A 27 -1.10 23.10 -34.20
N PRO A 28 -1.53 23.75 -33.11
CA PRO A 28 -1.20 25.15 -32.89
C PRO A 28 0.31 25.36 -32.92
N ALA A 29 0.72 26.57 -33.30
CA ALA A 29 2.11 26.98 -33.16
C ALA A 29 2.52 26.86 -31.68
N PRO A 30 3.78 26.48 -31.38
CA PRO A 30 4.28 26.54 -30.01
C PRO A 30 4.19 27.99 -29.50
N PRO A 31 4.03 28.17 -28.17
CA PRO A 31 3.96 29.50 -27.57
C PRO A 31 5.24 30.29 -27.84
N THR A 32 5.14 31.62 -27.85
CA THR A 32 6.30 32.49 -27.99
C THR A 32 7.04 32.63 -26.66
N VAL A 33 8.28 33.11 -26.70
CA VAL A 33 9.10 33.31 -25.49
C VAL A 33 8.42 34.31 -24.55
N GLU A 34 7.80 35.34 -25.11
CA GLU A 34 7.11 36.39 -24.35
C GLU A 34 5.92 35.83 -23.57
N GLN A 35 5.14 34.93 -24.17
CA GLN A 35 4.01 34.27 -23.51
C GLN A 35 4.47 33.36 -22.37
N ILE A 36 5.58 32.64 -22.58
CA ILE A 36 6.17 31.81 -21.52
C ILE A 36 6.63 32.68 -20.36
N LEU A 37 7.27 33.82 -20.64
CA LEU A 37 7.74 34.73 -19.60
C LEU A 37 6.58 35.40 -18.86
N GLU A 38 5.50 35.74 -19.55
CA GLU A 38 4.27 36.25 -18.93
C GLU A 38 3.67 35.23 -17.96
N ASP A 39 3.53 33.97 -18.38
CA ASP A 39 3.02 32.88 -17.53
C ASP A 39 3.93 32.67 -16.31
N VAL A 40 5.26 32.73 -16.48
CA VAL A 40 6.23 32.59 -15.38
C VAL A 40 6.16 33.78 -14.41
N GLN A 41 5.99 35.01 -14.92
CA GLN A 41 5.89 36.22 -14.09
C GLN A 41 4.53 36.35 -13.39
N GLY A 42 3.47 35.83 -14.00
CA GLY A 42 2.12 35.80 -13.46
C GLY A 42 1.86 34.66 -12.47
N ALA A 43 2.77 33.68 -12.39
CA ALA A 43 2.65 32.57 -11.46
C ALA A 43 2.69 33.05 -10.00
N PRO A 44 1.84 32.48 -9.11
CA PRO A 44 1.88 32.82 -7.69
C PRO A 44 3.21 32.39 -7.06
N SER A 45 3.64 33.10 -6.02
CA SER A 45 4.87 32.79 -5.28
C SER A 45 4.88 31.39 -4.69
N ASP A 46 3.70 30.84 -4.37
CA ASP A 46 3.51 29.53 -3.75
C ASP A 46 3.19 28.44 -4.79
N ASP A 47 3.39 28.72 -6.08
CA ASP A 47 3.19 27.72 -7.13
C ASP A 47 4.14 26.54 -6.89
N PRO A 48 3.63 25.30 -6.85
CA PRO A 48 4.44 24.12 -6.57
C PRO A 48 5.51 23.85 -7.64
N VAL A 49 5.30 24.27 -8.90
CA VAL A 49 6.30 24.12 -9.98
C VAL A 49 7.56 24.93 -9.68
N PHE A 50 7.41 26.09 -9.03
CA PHE A 50 8.52 26.98 -8.69
C PHE A 50 9.00 26.78 -7.24
N THR A 51 8.12 26.40 -6.32
CA THR A 51 8.45 26.13 -4.91
C THR A 51 9.18 24.81 -4.73
N ALA A 52 8.80 23.74 -5.45
CA ALA A 52 9.46 22.44 -5.32
C ALA A 52 10.90 22.41 -5.87
N LEU A 53 11.26 23.40 -6.69
CA LEU A 53 12.59 23.56 -7.28
C LEU A 53 13.41 24.65 -6.58
N ALA A 54 12.78 25.43 -5.67
CA ALA A 54 13.51 26.34 -4.82
C ALA A 54 14.40 25.50 -3.89
N PRO A 55 15.71 25.77 -3.79
CA PRO A 55 16.51 25.24 -2.71
C PRO A 55 15.81 25.58 -1.41
N GLU A 56 15.58 24.59 -0.55
CA GLU A 56 14.97 24.74 0.77
C GLU A 56 15.62 25.89 1.59
N ASP A 57 16.83 26.31 1.21
CA ASP A 57 17.58 27.45 1.73
C ASP A 57 16.93 28.83 1.52
N ALA A 58 16.07 29.02 0.51
CA ALA A 58 15.45 30.32 0.25
C ALA A 58 14.22 30.59 1.14
N ALA A 59 13.55 29.54 1.61
CA ALA A 59 12.51 29.59 2.65
C ALA A 59 13.02 29.08 4.02
N GLY A 60 14.33 28.84 4.11
CA GLY A 60 15.01 28.27 5.26
C GLY A 60 15.24 29.31 6.34
N LEU A 61 14.32 29.41 7.29
CA LEU A 61 14.75 29.69 8.65
C LEU A 61 15.71 28.54 9.04
N PRO A 62 16.98 28.81 9.36
CA PRO A 62 18.03 27.79 9.51
C PRO A 62 17.85 26.81 10.69
N GLY A 63 16.67 26.74 11.30
CA GLY A 63 16.31 25.72 12.30
C GLY A 63 15.18 24.77 11.86
N ARG A 64 14.37 25.12 10.85
CA ARG A 64 13.13 24.37 10.57
C ARG A 64 13.36 23.01 9.88
N ALA A 65 14.40 22.90 9.04
CA ALA A 65 14.75 21.65 8.38
C ALA A 65 15.42 20.66 9.37
N GLU A 66 16.37 21.14 10.17
CA GLU A 66 17.03 20.32 11.21
C GLU A 66 16.04 19.87 12.30
N ASP A 67 15.12 20.73 12.72
CA ASP A 67 14.03 20.38 13.64
C ASP A 67 13.11 19.29 13.06
N SER A 68 12.89 19.32 11.74
CA SER A 68 12.06 18.32 11.04
C SER A 68 12.77 16.96 10.92
N GLU A 69 14.09 16.95 10.69
CA GLU A 69 14.89 15.72 10.68
C GLU A 69 15.04 15.12 12.08
N ALA A 70 15.30 15.95 13.09
CA ALA A 70 15.37 15.52 14.48
C ALA A 70 14.04 14.92 14.95
N GLN A 71 12.90 15.52 14.55
CA GLN A 71 11.58 14.98 14.84
C GLN A 71 11.33 13.63 14.15
N GLN A 72 11.78 13.46 12.90
CA GLN A 72 11.66 12.19 12.18
C GLN A 72 12.50 11.08 12.82
N GLU A 73 13.75 11.39 13.20
CA GLU A 73 14.63 10.47 13.92
C GLU A 73 14.04 10.07 15.27
N GLN A 74 13.46 11.02 16.01
CA GLN A 74 12.77 10.73 17.28
C GLN A 74 11.57 9.78 17.07
N LEU A 75 10.75 9.99 16.04
CA LEU A 75 9.63 9.11 15.73
C LEU A 75 10.10 7.70 15.32
N TYR A 76 11.20 7.62 14.57
CA TYR A 76 11.80 6.35 14.20
C TYR A 76 12.29 5.58 15.43
N GLN A 77 13.00 6.25 16.34
CA GLN A 77 13.46 5.65 17.60
C GLN A 77 12.28 5.20 18.47
N GLN A 78 11.22 6.01 18.55
CA GLN A 78 10.00 5.64 19.27
C GLN A 78 9.33 4.39 18.67
N SER A 79 9.24 4.32 17.35
CA SER A 79 8.71 3.14 16.64
C SER A 79 9.52 1.89 16.95
N GLN A 80 10.86 1.99 16.91
CA GLN A 80 11.74 0.87 17.27
C GLN A 80 11.53 0.42 18.72
N ALA A 81 11.48 1.36 19.67
CA ALA A 81 11.26 1.05 21.08
C ALA A 81 9.90 0.35 21.30
N TYR A 82 8.85 0.82 20.62
CA TYR A 82 7.52 0.21 20.65
C TYR A 82 7.55 -1.23 20.11
N VAL A 83 8.20 -1.46 18.97
CA VAL A 83 8.32 -2.81 18.38
C VAL A 83 9.08 -3.75 19.31
N ALA A 84 10.20 -3.31 19.87
CA ALA A 84 10.99 -4.10 20.82
C ALA A 84 10.19 -4.45 22.07
N MET A 85 9.41 -3.50 22.61
CA MET A 85 8.55 -3.75 23.77
C MET A 85 7.46 -4.78 23.44
N ASN A 86 6.80 -4.67 22.29
CA ASN A 86 5.78 -5.62 21.87
C ASN A 86 6.32 -7.02 21.69
N GLN A 87 7.53 -7.17 21.13
CA GLN A 87 8.19 -8.48 21.02
C GLN A 87 8.44 -9.10 22.41
N ARG A 88 8.87 -8.30 23.39
CA ARG A 88 9.05 -8.78 24.78
C ARG A 88 7.73 -9.22 25.40
N LEU A 89 6.65 -8.45 25.19
CA LEU A 89 5.31 -8.80 25.68
C LEU A 89 4.80 -10.10 25.05
N GLN A 90 5.02 -10.30 23.75
CA GLN A 90 4.66 -11.55 23.07
C GLN A 90 5.41 -12.74 23.67
N GLN A 91 6.73 -12.63 23.83
CA GLN A 91 7.55 -13.67 24.44
C GLN A 91 7.10 -14.02 25.87
N ALA A 92 6.81 -13.00 26.69
CA ALA A 92 6.29 -13.18 28.04
C ALA A 92 4.92 -13.85 28.04
N GLY A 93 4.02 -13.42 27.15
CA GLY A 93 2.70 -14.02 26.97
C GLY A 93 2.77 -15.50 26.57
N ASP A 94 3.66 -15.85 25.64
CA ASP A 94 3.86 -17.24 25.23
C ASP A 94 4.57 -18.08 26.31
N GLY A 95 5.42 -17.46 27.12
CA GLY A 95 5.94 -18.08 28.35
C GLY A 95 4.84 -18.40 29.35
N LEU A 96 3.93 -17.45 29.59
CA LEU A 96 2.82 -17.61 30.52
C LEU A 96 1.84 -18.71 30.06
N LYS A 97 1.47 -18.73 28.78
CA LYS A 97 0.62 -19.79 28.21
C LYS A 97 1.20 -21.18 28.45
N ARG A 98 2.50 -21.36 28.18
CA ARG A 98 3.20 -22.62 28.43
C ARG A 98 3.17 -23.01 29.91
N ALA A 99 3.41 -22.06 30.81
CA ALA A 99 3.34 -22.31 32.26
C ALA A 99 1.93 -22.72 32.71
N CYS A 100 0.88 -22.05 32.21
CA CYS A 100 -0.51 -22.41 32.48
C CYS A 100 -0.84 -23.84 32.01
N GLU A 101 -0.40 -24.22 30.81
CA GLU A 101 -0.60 -25.57 30.30
C GLU A 101 0.11 -26.63 31.15
N GLN A 102 1.34 -26.37 31.57
CA GLN A 102 2.09 -27.27 32.46
C GLN A 102 1.37 -27.43 33.80
N LEU A 103 0.93 -26.31 34.40
CA LEU A 103 0.23 -26.34 35.68
C LEU A 103 -1.09 -27.09 35.57
N ARG A 104 -1.82 -26.92 34.47
CA ARG A 104 -3.06 -27.68 34.22
C ARG A 104 -2.79 -29.18 34.14
N ARG A 105 -1.78 -29.60 33.37
CA ARG A 105 -1.40 -31.02 33.26
C ARG A 105 -1.00 -31.61 34.61
N ALA A 106 -0.17 -30.89 35.38
CA ALA A 106 0.23 -31.31 36.72
C ALA A 106 -0.97 -31.43 37.66
N GLY A 107 -1.95 -30.52 37.54
CA GLY A 107 -3.20 -30.59 38.31
C GLY A 107 -4.05 -31.81 37.94
N GLU A 108 -4.22 -32.11 36.65
CA GLU A 108 -4.93 -33.30 36.17
C GLU A 108 -4.27 -34.60 36.63
N GLU A 109 -2.93 -34.66 36.62
CA GLU A 109 -2.15 -35.78 37.11
C GLU A 109 -2.35 -35.97 38.62
N LEU A 110 -2.22 -34.90 39.40
CA LEU A 110 -2.45 -34.91 40.83
C LEU A 110 -3.87 -35.36 41.18
N GLU A 111 -4.89 -34.89 40.47
CA GLU A 111 -6.28 -35.31 40.67
C GLU A 111 -6.46 -36.81 40.43
N ARG A 112 -5.81 -37.34 39.38
CA ARG A 112 -5.81 -38.79 39.09
C ARG A 112 -5.11 -39.58 40.19
N GLU A 113 -3.96 -39.13 40.68
CA GLU A 113 -3.23 -39.79 41.78
C GLU A 113 -4.05 -39.81 43.07
N VAL A 114 -4.64 -38.66 43.44
CA VAL A 114 -5.53 -38.55 44.60
C VAL A 114 -6.75 -39.47 44.45
N GLY A 115 -7.32 -39.55 43.25
CA GLY A 115 -8.42 -40.47 42.93
C GLY A 115 -8.04 -41.94 43.15
N GLN A 116 -6.84 -42.35 42.71
CA GLN A 116 -6.34 -43.71 42.93
C GLN A 116 -6.11 -44.00 44.41
N VAL A 117 -5.49 -43.09 45.15
CA VAL A 117 -5.27 -43.26 46.60
C VAL A 117 -6.60 -43.41 47.34
N LYS A 118 -7.62 -42.60 47.00
CA LYS A 118 -8.97 -42.74 47.57
C LYS A 118 -9.57 -44.11 47.27
N GLN A 119 -9.43 -44.61 46.05
CA GLN A 119 -9.94 -45.94 45.67
C GLN A 119 -9.20 -47.10 46.34
N VAL A 120 -7.93 -46.94 46.72
CA VAL A 120 -7.18 -47.96 47.47
C VAL A 120 -7.47 -47.90 48.97
N ALA A 121 -7.71 -46.71 49.51
CA ALA A 121 -8.01 -46.51 50.94
C ALA A 121 -9.45 -46.91 51.34
N LEU A 122 -10.44 -46.70 50.46
CA LEU A 122 -11.85 -47.04 50.72
C LEU A 122 -12.17 -48.56 50.84
N PRO A 123 -11.59 -49.49 50.06
CA PRO A 123 -11.86 -50.92 50.21
C PRO A 123 -11.20 -51.54 51.46
N GLY A 124 -10.18 -50.90 52.04
CA GLY A 124 -9.55 -51.36 53.29
C GLY A 124 -10.45 -51.20 54.53
N ALA A 125 -11.40 -50.26 54.52
CA ALA A 125 -12.33 -50.05 55.64
C ALA A 125 -13.51 -51.02 55.64
N ALA A 126 -13.96 -51.51 54.46
CA ALA A 126 -15.06 -52.46 54.36
C ALA A 126 -14.65 -53.89 54.75
N ALA A 127 -13.40 -54.29 54.52
CA ALA A 127 -12.89 -55.62 54.89
C ALA A 127 -12.60 -55.77 56.39
N ALA A 128 -12.35 -54.68 57.11
CA ALA A 128 -12.03 -54.70 58.55
C ALA A 128 -13.27 -54.74 59.47
N SER A 129 -14.49 -54.67 58.92
CA SER A 129 -15.75 -54.69 59.68
C SER A 129 -16.43 -56.08 59.75
N LEU A 130 -15.79 -57.13 59.23
CA LEU A 130 -16.36 -58.49 59.14
C LEU A 130 -15.54 -59.56 59.90
N GLY A 131 -14.66 -59.16 60.82
CA GLY A 131 -13.89 -60.06 61.68
C GLY A 131 -14.34 -60.01 63.13
#